data_AF-A0A8T5PHN0-F1
#
_entry.id   AF-A0A8T5PHN0-F1
#
_cell.length_a   1.000
_cell.length_b   1.000
_cell.length_c   1.000
_cell.angle_alpha   90.00
_cell.angle_beta   90.00
_cell.angle_gamma   90.00
#
_symmetry.space_group_name_H-M   'P 1'
#
loop_
_entity.id
_entity.type
_entity.pdbx_description
1 polymer ?
#
loop_
_entity_poly.entity_id
_entity_poly.type
_entity_poly.pdbx_seq_one_letter_code
_entity_poly.pdbx_strand_id
1 'polypeptide(L)'
;MLLFLREEPIALLEAERKKYLIAADLHIGITKELKDHGIYLPSQGETFAKKLNDAAKKTNAKNLIILGDLKHNIPSAKKEEFKDIVKFLSRLNFDKIFIIKGNHDGKIEKILKNVTKKIKIEKRFMRIKDTLLTHGHISIKNIKAKRIIIAHVHPYIRMIDRLKASYYERVWLRYEDEREIIIMPNFNELCGATIVNEQELIGPIAKKMNKKEFEVYLLDGTYLGKIKDFEAKE
;
A
#
# COMPACT_ATOMS: atom_id res chain seq x y z
N MET A 1 -7.92 -12.88 -11.31
CA MET A 1 -8.03 -13.30 -9.90
C MET A 1 -7.26 -12.31 -9.04
N LEU A 2 -7.73 -11.99 -7.84
CA LEU A 2 -6.99 -11.21 -6.84
C LEU A 2 -6.90 -12.06 -5.57
N LEU A 3 -5.72 -12.15 -4.98
CA LEU A 3 -5.46 -12.86 -3.73
C LEU A 3 -4.66 -11.95 -2.79
N PHE A 4 -4.94 -12.00 -1.49
CA PHE A 4 -4.11 -11.38 -0.46
C PHE A 4 -3.13 -12.44 0.06
N LEU A 5 -1.85 -12.12 0.09
CA LEU A 5 -0.85 -13.03 0.66
C LEU A 5 -0.99 -13.03 2.18
N ARG A 6 -1.13 -14.22 2.77
CA ARG A 6 -1.22 -14.36 4.22
C ARG A 6 0.04 -13.85 4.91
N GLU A 7 -0.15 -13.20 6.04
CA GLU A 7 0.88 -12.55 6.88
C GLU A 7 1.58 -11.36 6.21
N GLU A 8 1.16 -10.95 5.01
CA GLU A 8 1.87 -9.96 4.21
C GLU A 8 0.92 -8.85 3.71
N PRO A 9 1.32 -7.57 3.78
CA PRO A 9 0.59 -6.47 3.14
C PRO A 9 0.85 -6.43 1.62
N ILE A 10 0.70 -7.59 0.95
CA ILE A 10 0.97 -7.78 -0.46
C ILE A 10 -0.21 -8.50 -1.11
N ALA A 11 -0.68 -7.99 -2.25
CA ALA A 11 -1.67 -8.67 -3.07
C ALA A 11 -1.05 -9.29 -4.32
N LEU A 12 -1.61 -10.40 -4.78
CA LEU A 12 -1.32 -11.01 -6.07
C LEU A 12 -2.51 -10.80 -7.01
N LEU A 13 -2.30 -10.06 -8.09
CA LEU A 13 -3.25 -9.89 -9.18
C LEU A 13 -2.82 -10.76 -10.37
N GLU A 14 -3.69 -11.69 -10.76
CA GLU A 14 -3.53 -12.51 -11.96
C GLU A 14 -4.51 -12.07 -13.04
N ALA A 15 -3.98 -11.63 -14.18
CA ALA A 15 -4.73 -11.18 -15.33
C ALA A 15 -3.95 -11.44 -16.62
N GLU A 16 -4.63 -11.84 -17.69
CA GLU A 16 -4.02 -12.00 -19.03
C GLU A 16 -2.76 -12.90 -19.03
N ARG A 17 -2.80 -14.02 -18.29
CA ARG A 17 -1.66 -14.95 -18.10
C ARG A 17 -0.42 -14.29 -17.49
N LYS A 18 -0.57 -13.13 -16.84
CA LYS A 18 0.48 -12.42 -16.11
C LYS A 18 0.11 -12.34 -14.63
N LYS A 19 1.15 -12.37 -13.81
CA LYS A 19 1.07 -12.25 -12.35
C LYS A 19 1.77 -10.96 -11.91
N TYR A 20 1.09 -10.19 -11.08
CA TYR A 20 1.53 -8.91 -10.54
C TYR A 20 1.46 -8.98 -9.02
N LEU A 21 2.60 -8.79 -8.34
CA LEU A 21 2.56 -8.43 -6.93
C LEU A 21 2.24 -6.95 -6.79
N ILE A 22 1.48 -6.61 -5.77
CA ILE A 22 1.09 -5.24 -5.44
C ILE A 22 1.47 -4.98 -4.00
N ALA A 23 2.24 -3.93 -3.75
CA ALA A 23 2.55 -3.40 -2.44
C ALA A 23 2.37 -1.87 -2.48
N ALA A 24 2.00 -1.26 -1.35
CA ALA A 24 1.72 0.17 -1.28
C ALA A 24 2.42 0.82 -0.08
N ASP A 25 2.63 2.14 -0.13
CA ASP A 25 3.03 2.95 1.02
C ASP A 25 4.30 2.41 1.70
N LEU A 26 5.39 2.30 0.92
CA LEU A 26 6.68 1.82 1.42
C LEU A 26 7.40 2.90 2.23
N HIS A 27 7.20 4.19 1.90
CA HIS A 27 7.81 5.35 2.54
C HIS A 27 9.31 5.15 2.85
N ILE A 28 10.07 4.68 1.87
CA ILE A 28 11.52 4.48 2.06
C ILE A 28 12.15 5.83 2.40
N GLY A 29 12.88 5.86 3.52
CA GLY A 29 13.50 7.05 4.08
C GLY A 29 12.84 7.55 5.36
N ILE A 30 11.66 7.06 5.76
CA ILE A 30 10.95 7.51 6.98
C ILE A 30 11.81 7.47 8.26
N THR A 31 12.74 6.52 8.35
CA THR A 31 13.66 6.41 9.50
C THR A 31 14.59 7.61 9.67
N LYS A 32 14.79 8.44 8.64
CA LYS A 32 15.60 9.66 8.72
C LYS A 32 14.86 10.80 9.40
N GLU A 33 13.56 10.92 9.17
CA GLU A 33 12.72 11.85 9.93
C GLU A 33 12.65 11.42 11.40
N LEU A 34 12.50 10.12 11.67
CA LEU A 34 12.54 9.59 13.03
C LEU A 34 13.88 9.87 13.72
N LYS A 35 14.99 9.77 12.98
CA LYS A 35 16.33 10.14 13.48
C LYS A 35 16.42 11.61 13.86
N ASP A 36 15.83 12.51 13.08
CA ASP A 36 15.77 13.94 13.41
C ASP A 36 14.98 14.20 14.71
N HIS A 37 14.10 13.26 15.12
CA HIS A 37 13.39 13.25 16.41
C HIS A 37 14.05 12.37 17.49
N GLY A 38 15.31 11.94 17.29
CA GLY A 38 16.09 11.16 18.26
C GLY A 38 15.83 9.65 18.24
N ILE A 39 15.06 9.12 17.28
CA ILE A 39 14.76 7.69 17.14
C ILE A 39 15.65 7.08 16.04
N TYR A 40 16.61 6.25 16.43
CA TYR A 40 17.60 5.67 15.52
C TYR A 40 17.18 4.27 15.07
N LEU A 41 16.65 4.16 13.84
CA LEU A 41 16.27 2.89 13.22
C LEU A 41 17.09 2.61 11.95
N PRO A 42 17.38 1.32 11.65
CA PRO A 42 18.08 0.95 10.42
C PRO A 42 17.23 1.24 9.18
N SER A 43 17.90 1.49 8.04
CA SER A 43 17.21 1.61 6.75
C SER A 43 16.49 0.31 6.38
N GLN A 44 15.24 0.41 5.92
CA GLN A 44 14.37 -0.75 5.68
C GLN A 44 14.44 -1.29 4.25
N GLY A 45 15.12 -0.60 3.32
CA GLY A 45 15.08 -0.90 1.89
C GLY A 45 15.52 -2.33 1.55
N GLU A 46 16.58 -2.86 2.15
CA GLU A 46 17.01 -4.24 1.88
C GLU A 46 16.00 -5.28 2.37
N THR A 47 15.46 -5.09 3.58
CA THR A 47 14.42 -5.95 4.15
C THR A 47 13.18 -5.97 3.28
N PHE A 48 12.75 -4.80 2.78
CA PHE A 48 11.59 -4.69 1.89
C PHE A 48 11.83 -5.39 0.55
N ALA A 49 13.01 -5.21 -0.07
CA ALA A 49 13.35 -5.89 -1.31
C ALA A 49 13.37 -7.42 -1.13
N LYS A 50 13.94 -7.92 -0.02
CA LYS A 50 13.93 -9.35 0.31
C LYS A 50 12.51 -9.89 0.43
N LYS A 51 11.65 -9.21 1.20
CA LYS A 51 10.24 -9.58 1.40
C LYS A 51 9.46 -9.67 0.08
N LEU A 52 9.63 -8.68 -0.81
CA LEU A 52 9.00 -8.69 -2.14
C LEU A 52 9.55 -9.80 -3.04
N ASN A 53 10.87 -10.04 -3.03
CA ASN A 53 11.47 -11.13 -3.80
C ASN A 53 11.02 -12.52 -3.31
N ASP A 54 10.89 -12.71 -2.00
CA ASP A 54 10.42 -13.96 -1.41
C ASP A 54 8.94 -14.20 -1.75
N ALA A 55 8.10 -13.15 -1.72
CA ALA A 55 6.72 -13.20 -2.22
C ALA A 55 6.67 -13.54 -3.72
N ALA A 56 7.58 -12.98 -4.52
CA ALA A 56 7.66 -13.24 -5.96
C ALA A 56 8.00 -14.71 -6.25
N LYS A 57 8.96 -15.28 -5.51
CA LYS A 57 9.29 -16.72 -5.59
C LYS A 57 8.10 -17.60 -5.23
N LYS A 58 7.41 -17.31 -4.12
CA LYS A 58 6.23 -18.08 -3.66
C LYS A 58 5.09 -18.08 -4.68
N THR A 59 4.91 -16.98 -5.41
CA THR A 59 3.78 -16.79 -6.34
C THR A 59 4.12 -17.01 -7.80
N ASN A 60 5.41 -17.13 -8.13
CA ASN A 60 5.97 -17.07 -9.48
C ASN A 60 5.59 -15.77 -10.22
N ALA A 61 5.43 -14.66 -9.49
CA ALA A 61 5.13 -13.36 -10.06
C ALA A 61 6.40 -12.69 -10.60
N LYS A 62 6.35 -12.22 -11.85
CA LYS A 62 7.47 -11.55 -12.52
C LYS A 62 7.31 -10.03 -12.62
N ASN A 63 6.14 -9.51 -12.25
CA ASN A 63 5.84 -8.08 -12.30
C ASN A 63 5.53 -7.58 -10.88
N LEU A 64 6.02 -6.39 -10.55
CA LEU A 64 5.72 -5.68 -9.31
C LEU A 64 4.98 -4.39 -9.62
N ILE A 65 3.97 -4.08 -8.82
CA ILE A 65 3.27 -2.80 -8.79
C ILE A 65 3.49 -2.19 -7.41
N ILE A 66 4.07 -1.00 -7.37
CA ILE A 66 4.19 -0.16 -6.18
C ILE A 66 3.08 0.89 -6.28
N LEU A 67 2.09 0.79 -5.39
CA LEU A 67 0.85 1.57 -5.41
C LEU A 67 0.95 2.82 -4.54
N GLY A 68 1.82 3.73 -4.96
CA GLY A 68 2.05 5.02 -4.29
C GLY A 68 3.06 4.96 -3.16
N ASP A 69 3.45 6.17 -2.75
CA ASP A 69 4.35 6.50 -1.65
C ASP A 69 5.53 5.54 -1.52
N LEU A 70 6.29 5.39 -2.62
CA LEU A 70 7.55 4.66 -2.62
C LEU A 70 8.56 5.34 -1.69
N LYS A 71 8.66 6.67 -1.78
CA LYS A 71 9.59 7.47 -0.96
C LYS A 71 8.85 8.22 0.13
N HIS A 72 9.51 8.45 1.25
CA HIS A 72 9.04 9.43 2.22
C HIS A 72 9.28 10.86 1.70
N ASN A 73 8.48 11.84 2.15
CA ASN A 73 8.61 13.23 1.69
C ASN A 73 9.47 14.02 2.67
N ILE A 74 10.78 13.94 2.51
CA ILE A 74 11.76 14.63 3.34
C ILE A 74 12.27 15.86 2.55
N PRO A 75 12.69 16.96 3.21
CA PRO A 75 13.21 18.13 2.51
C PRO A 75 14.33 17.78 1.53
N SER A 76 14.24 18.32 0.31
CA SER A 76 15.05 17.97 -0.87
C SER A 76 16.57 18.14 -0.76
N ALA A 77 17.09 18.58 0.39
CA ALA A 77 18.50 18.84 0.63
C ALA A 77 19.34 17.56 0.89
N LYS A 78 18.73 16.42 1.22
CA LYS A 78 19.45 15.21 1.64
C LYS A 78 19.63 14.19 0.49
N LYS A 79 20.65 14.38 -0.36
CA LYS A 79 21.01 13.45 -1.46
C LYS A 79 21.16 11.98 -1.04
N GLU A 80 21.47 11.72 0.23
CA GLU A 80 21.66 10.36 0.78
C GLU A 80 20.37 9.54 0.82
N GLU A 81 19.20 10.17 0.78
CA GLU A 81 17.88 9.51 0.74
C GLU A 81 17.64 8.68 -0.51
N PHE A 82 18.20 9.15 -1.63
CA PHE A 82 18.07 8.41 -2.87
C PHE A 82 18.92 7.14 -2.85
N LYS A 83 19.96 7.05 -2.02
CA LYS A 83 20.77 5.82 -1.93
C LYS A 83 19.92 4.63 -1.46
N ASP A 84 19.05 4.83 -0.47
CA ASP A 84 18.19 3.76 0.06
C ASP A 84 17.17 3.30 -1.00
N ILE A 85 16.56 4.23 -1.72
CA ILE A 85 15.62 3.92 -2.81
C ILE A 85 16.32 3.20 -3.96
N VAL A 86 17.48 3.69 -4.39
CA VAL A 86 18.28 3.07 -5.46
C VAL A 86 18.72 1.68 -5.05
N LYS A 87 19.16 1.50 -3.80
CA LYS A 87 19.57 0.21 -3.23
C LYS A 87 18.39 -0.77 -3.13
N PHE A 88 17.22 -0.31 -2.68
CA PHE A 88 16.00 -1.11 -2.69
C PHE A 88 15.67 -1.59 -4.11
N LEU A 89 15.60 -0.66 -5.07
CA LEU A 89 15.22 -0.98 -6.45
C LEU A 89 16.23 -1.87 -7.17
N SER A 90 17.53 -1.72 -6.91
CA SER A 90 18.56 -2.56 -7.52
C SER A 90 18.55 -4.00 -7.00
N ARG A 91 17.96 -4.24 -5.83
CA ARG A 91 17.80 -5.58 -5.22
C ARG A 91 16.51 -6.29 -5.63
N LEU A 92 15.62 -5.63 -6.36
CA LEU A 92 14.36 -6.22 -6.82
C LEU A 92 14.56 -7.11 -8.07
N ASN A 93 14.19 -8.39 -7.94
CA ASN A 93 14.34 -9.40 -8.98
C ASN A 93 13.05 -9.58 -9.79
N PHE A 94 12.57 -8.49 -10.40
CA PHE A 94 11.39 -8.50 -11.26
C PHE A 94 11.77 -8.21 -12.72
N ASP A 95 10.94 -8.64 -13.66
CA ASP A 95 11.10 -8.32 -15.08
C ASP A 95 10.62 -6.90 -15.37
N LYS A 96 9.51 -6.50 -14.74
CA LYS A 96 8.92 -5.17 -14.84
C LYS A 96 8.44 -4.68 -13.48
N ILE A 97 8.72 -3.41 -13.20
CA ILE A 97 8.27 -2.72 -11.99
C ILE A 97 7.44 -1.52 -12.43
N PHE A 98 6.20 -1.45 -11.97
CA PHE A 98 5.30 -0.33 -12.20
C PHE A 98 5.21 0.48 -10.92
N ILE A 99 5.42 1.79 -10.98
CA ILE A 99 5.26 2.69 -9.84
C ILE A 99 4.14 3.65 -10.18
N ILE A 100 3.01 3.53 -9.47
CA ILE A 100 1.93 4.50 -9.54
C ILE A 100 2.22 5.55 -8.48
N LYS A 101 2.30 6.83 -8.85
CA LYS A 101 2.71 7.88 -7.92
C LYS A 101 1.68 8.11 -6.80
N GLY A 102 2.17 8.23 -5.57
CA GLY A 102 1.43 8.79 -4.44
C GLY A 102 1.77 10.26 -4.17
N ASN A 103 1.20 10.84 -3.12
CA ASN A 103 1.45 12.25 -2.77
C ASN A 103 2.89 12.50 -2.30
N HIS A 104 3.59 11.48 -1.79
CA HIS A 104 4.99 11.60 -1.39
C HIS A 104 5.96 11.42 -2.56
N ASP A 105 5.53 10.94 -3.74
CA ASP A 105 6.40 10.62 -4.88
C ASP A 105 6.71 11.83 -5.80
N GLY A 106 6.70 13.04 -5.25
CA GLY A 106 7.09 14.25 -5.95
C GLY A 106 8.50 14.12 -6.57
N LYS A 107 8.63 14.46 -7.86
CA LYS A 107 9.89 14.43 -8.63
C LYS A 107 10.61 13.06 -8.66
N ILE A 108 9.93 11.95 -8.35
CA ILE A 108 10.50 10.59 -8.34
C ILE A 108 11.19 10.21 -9.66
N GLU A 109 10.71 10.73 -10.79
CA GLU A 109 11.28 10.50 -12.12
C GLU A 109 12.75 10.93 -12.21
N LYS A 110 13.15 12.00 -11.50
CA LYS A 110 14.54 12.48 -11.46
C LYS A 110 15.46 11.49 -10.74
N ILE A 111 14.94 10.84 -9.69
CA ILE A 111 15.66 9.85 -8.89
C ILE A 111 15.83 8.56 -9.70
N LEU A 112 14.79 8.18 -10.45
CA LEU A 112 14.71 6.90 -11.14
C LEU A 112 15.35 6.87 -12.53
N LYS A 113 15.67 8.03 -13.12
CA LYS A 113 16.17 8.17 -14.50
C LYS A 113 17.34 7.21 -14.83
N ASN A 114 18.20 6.94 -13.86
CA ASN A 114 19.42 6.14 -14.05
C ASN A 114 19.43 4.82 -13.27
N VAL A 115 18.31 4.40 -12.68
CA VAL A 115 18.29 3.21 -11.80
C VAL A 115 18.18 1.92 -12.62
N THR A 116 17.15 1.80 -13.45
CA THR A 116 16.97 0.63 -14.32
C THR A 116 15.93 0.92 -15.41
N LYS A 117 16.09 0.29 -16.57
CA LYS A 117 15.12 0.34 -17.68
C LYS A 117 13.83 -0.47 -17.40
N LYS A 118 13.81 -1.26 -16.32
CA LYS A 118 12.68 -2.12 -15.95
C LYS A 118 11.52 -1.36 -15.28
N ILE A 119 11.75 -0.13 -14.86
CA ILE A 119 10.76 0.68 -14.13
C ILE A 119 9.91 1.50 -15.10
N LYS A 120 8.59 1.40 -14.94
CA LYS A 120 7.61 2.27 -15.58
C LYS A 120 6.88 3.09 -14.53
N ILE A 121 6.81 4.40 -14.71
CA ILE A 121 6.15 5.31 -13.77
C ILE A 121 4.81 5.74 -14.35
N GLU A 122 3.74 5.54 -13.59
CA GLU A 122 2.38 5.95 -13.91
C GLU A 122 1.97 7.11 -12.99
N LYS A 123 1.50 8.22 -13.56
CA LYS A 123 1.28 9.46 -12.79
C LYS A 123 0.04 9.44 -11.90
N ARG A 124 -0.98 8.64 -12.24
CA ARG A 124 -2.31 8.71 -11.60
C ARG A 124 -2.89 7.34 -11.30
N PHE A 125 -2.93 6.48 -12.30
CA PHE A 125 -3.48 5.12 -12.17
C PHE A 125 -2.88 4.21 -13.23
N MET A 126 -3.01 2.90 -12.99
CA MET A 126 -2.77 1.85 -13.96
C MET A 126 -4.06 1.04 -14.12
N ARG A 127 -4.33 0.55 -15.32
CA ARG A 127 -5.46 -0.34 -15.58
C ARG A 127 -4.94 -1.68 -16.08
N ILE A 128 -5.45 -2.76 -15.50
CA ILE A 128 -5.18 -4.14 -15.91
C ILE A 128 -6.54 -4.82 -16.05
N LYS A 129 -6.97 -5.07 -17.28
CA LYS A 129 -8.33 -5.57 -17.60
C LYS A 129 -9.40 -4.71 -16.89
N ASP A 130 -10.21 -5.34 -16.05
CA ASP A 130 -11.33 -4.72 -15.31
C ASP A 130 -10.90 -4.13 -13.96
N THR A 131 -9.60 -4.12 -13.65
CA THR A 131 -9.05 -3.59 -12.38
C THR A 131 -8.35 -2.25 -12.62
N LEU A 132 -8.76 -1.22 -11.88
CA LEU A 132 -8.05 0.06 -11.79
C LEU A 132 -7.23 0.09 -10.50
N LEU A 133 -5.94 0.41 -10.62
CA LEU A 133 -5.03 0.60 -9.50
C LEU A 133 -4.66 2.08 -9.42
N THR A 134 -4.87 2.71 -8.28
CA THR A 134 -4.42 4.09 -7.99
C THR A 134 -4.01 4.20 -6.53
N HIS A 135 -3.12 5.13 -6.17
CA HIS A 135 -2.77 5.32 -4.76
C HIS A 135 -4.01 5.77 -3.93
N GLY A 136 -4.92 6.56 -4.51
CA GLY A 136 -6.17 6.98 -3.84
C GLY A 136 -6.20 8.42 -3.32
N HIS A 137 -5.05 9.11 -3.31
CA HIS A 137 -4.93 10.54 -2.94
C HIS A 137 -5.57 11.54 -3.93
N ILE A 138 -5.80 11.14 -5.19
CA ILE A 138 -6.38 12.00 -6.25
C ILE A 138 -7.68 11.40 -6.75
N SER A 139 -8.65 12.26 -7.08
CA SER A 139 -9.92 11.84 -7.69
C SER A 139 -9.72 11.37 -9.14
N ILE A 140 -10.44 10.31 -9.53
CA ILE A 140 -10.45 9.82 -10.91
C ILE A 140 -11.86 9.96 -11.46
N LYS A 141 -12.01 10.71 -12.56
CA LYS A 141 -13.28 10.87 -13.28
C LYS A 141 -13.51 9.67 -14.21
N ASN A 142 -14.77 9.31 -14.43
CA ASN A 142 -15.20 8.30 -15.41
C ASN A 142 -14.49 6.94 -15.23
N ILE A 143 -14.41 6.45 -13.99
CA ILE A 143 -13.83 5.12 -13.72
C ILE A 143 -14.69 4.08 -14.46
N LYS A 144 -14.09 3.38 -15.42
CA LYS A 144 -14.70 2.25 -16.13
C LYS A 144 -14.04 0.93 -15.70
N ALA A 145 -14.20 0.50 -14.45
CA ALA A 145 -13.58 -0.70 -13.88
C ALA A 145 -14.61 -1.49 -13.05
N LYS A 146 -14.48 -2.81 -12.99
CA LYS A 146 -15.28 -3.63 -12.05
C LYS A 146 -14.66 -3.65 -10.66
N ARG A 147 -13.34 -3.49 -10.59
CA ARG A 147 -12.56 -3.45 -9.36
C ARG A 147 -11.69 -2.20 -9.29
N ILE A 148 -11.58 -1.60 -8.12
CA ILE A 148 -10.66 -0.50 -7.81
C ILE A 148 -9.79 -0.95 -6.63
N ILE A 149 -8.47 -0.87 -6.77
CA ILE A 149 -7.52 -1.10 -5.68
C ILE A 149 -6.87 0.24 -5.36
N ILE A 150 -7.01 0.67 -4.10
CA ILE A 150 -6.42 1.88 -3.55
C ILE A 150 -5.55 1.59 -2.34
N ALA A 151 -4.71 2.55 -1.97
CA ALA A 151 -3.86 2.54 -0.80
C ALA A 151 -4.11 3.83 0.00
N HIS A 152 -3.07 4.53 0.47
CA HIS A 152 -3.12 5.89 1.05
C HIS A 152 -3.78 5.99 2.42
N VAL A 153 -4.79 5.17 2.71
CA VAL A 153 -5.56 5.21 3.95
C VAL A 153 -4.77 4.67 5.14
N HIS A 154 -3.87 3.69 4.90
CA HIS A 154 -3.16 2.95 5.95
C HIS A 154 -4.14 2.40 7.00
N PRO A 155 -5.08 1.52 6.58
CA PRO A 155 -6.19 1.10 7.42
C PRO A 155 -5.73 0.19 8.57
N TYR A 156 -6.12 0.58 9.78
CA TYR A 156 -6.01 -0.23 10.99
C TYR A 156 -7.37 -0.33 11.67
N ILE A 157 -7.65 -1.46 12.31
CA ILE A 157 -8.85 -1.65 13.15
C ILE A 157 -8.43 -1.66 14.62
N ARG A 158 -9.18 -0.95 15.47
CA ARG A 158 -9.04 -1.09 16.92
C ARG A 158 -10.01 -2.15 17.44
N MET A 159 -9.50 -3.11 18.20
CA MET A 159 -10.28 -4.13 18.90
C MET A 159 -10.10 -3.96 20.40
N ILE A 160 -11.15 -4.23 21.16
CA ILE A 160 -11.13 -4.15 22.62
C ILE A 160 -11.50 -5.54 23.17
N ASP A 161 -10.68 -6.07 24.06
CA ASP A 161 -10.97 -7.36 24.70
C ASP A 161 -11.90 -7.21 25.92
N ARG A 162 -12.20 -8.33 26.57
CA ARG A 162 -13.05 -8.36 27.79
C ARG A 162 -12.43 -7.63 28.99
N LEU A 163 -11.11 -7.44 28.99
CA LEU A 163 -10.36 -6.72 30.02
C LEU A 163 -10.20 -5.23 29.69
N LYS A 164 -10.84 -4.75 28.62
CA LYS A 164 -10.75 -3.38 28.09
C LYS A 164 -9.36 -3.02 27.53
N ALA A 165 -8.50 -4.00 27.26
CA ALA A 165 -7.25 -3.77 26.55
C ALA A 165 -7.51 -3.49 25.07
N SER A 166 -6.79 -2.51 24.52
CA SER A 166 -6.93 -2.10 23.12
C SER A 166 -5.81 -2.68 22.27
N TYR A 167 -6.20 -3.26 21.13
CA TYR A 167 -5.31 -3.82 20.13
C TYR A 167 -5.55 -3.12 18.80
N TYR A 168 -4.47 -2.83 18.07
CA TYR A 168 -4.54 -2.14 16.79
C TYR A 168 -3.92 -3.04 15.72
N GLU A 169 -4.74 -3.49 14.78
CA GLU A 169 -4.31 -4.43 13.74
C GLU A 169 -4.37 -3.78 12.38
N ARG A 170 -3.33 -4.03 11.57
CA ARG A 170 -3.28 -3.59 10.17
C ARG A 170 -4.18 -4.50 9.34
N VAL A 171 -5.06 -3.92 8.51
CA VAL A 171 -6.13 -4.67 7.83
C VAL A 171 -6.20 -4.43 6.34
N TRP A 172 -6.78 -5.38 5.62
CA TRP A 172 -7.37 -5.14 4.31
C TRP A 172 -8.82 -4.70 4.50
N LEU A 173 -9.27 -3.72 3.72
CA LEU A 173 -10.69 -3.39 3.63
C LEU A 173 -11.23 -3.73 2.25
N ARG A 174 -12.39 -4.37 2.21
CA ARG A 174 -13.12 -4.71 0.99
C ARG A 174 -14.53 -4.14 1.05
N TYR A 175 -14.95 -3.51 -0.03
CA TYR A 175 -16.31 -3.01 -0.19
C TYR A 175 -16.85 -3.51 -1.52
N GLU A 176 -18.02 -4.14 -1.49
CA GLU A 176 -18.69 -4.67 -2.66
C GLU A 176 -20.06 -4.00 -2.79
N ASP A 177 -20.29 -3.37 -3.93
CA ASP A 177 -21.55 -2.71 -4.31
C ASP A 177 -21.68 -2.79 -5.84
N GLU A 178 -21.94 -1.70 -6.57
CA GLU A 178 -21.83 -1.69 -8.04
C GLU A 178 -20.44 -2.09 -8.55
N ARG A 179 -19.42 -1.94 -7.71
CA ARG A 179 -18.02 -2.23 -7.99
C ARG A 179 -17.31 -2.66 -6.73
N GLU A 180 -16.32 -3.51 -6.87
CA GLU A 180 -15.44 -3.91 -5.78
C GLU A 180 -14.38 -2.83 -5.53
N ILE A 181 -14.21 -2.42 -4.28
CA ILE A 181 -13.14 -1.53 -3.84
C ILE A 181 -12.32 -2.24 -2.77
N ILE A 182 -11.01 -2.30 -3.00
CA ILE A 182 -10.03 -2.81 -2.04
C ILE A 182 -9.17 -1.65 -1.56
N ILE A 183 -9.07 -1.50 -0.24
CA ILE A 183 -8.09 -0.60 0.40
C ILE A 183 -6.98 -1.48 0.95
N MET A 184 -5.77 -1.28 0.41
CA MET A 184 -4.59 -2.01 0.81
C MET A 184 -4.03 -1.49 2.14
N PRO A 185 -3.50 -2.38 2.99
CA PRO A 185 -2.64 -1.99 4.09
C PRO A 185 -1.34 -1.38 3.57
N ASN A 186 -0.77 -0.45 4.33
CA ASN A 186 0.58 0.07 4.13
C ASN A 186 1.62 -1.04 4.30
N PHE A 187 2.61 -1.07 3.42
CA PHE A 187 3.68 -2.07 3.48
C PHE A 187 4.62 -1.81 4.66
N ASN A 188 4.94 -0.54 4.91
CA ASN A 188 5.85 -0.13 5.97
C ASN A 188 5.10 0.15 7.28
N GLU A 189 5.43 -0.57 8.33
CA GLU A 189 4.80 -0.46 9.66
C GLU A 189 5.15 0.84 10.40
N LEU A 190 6.16 1.58 9.94
CA LEU A 190 6.51 2.88 10.50
C LEU A 190 5.62 4.02 10.01
N CYS A 191 4.75 3.76 9.02
CA CYS A 191 3.79 4.76 8.56
C CYS A 191 2.72 5.03 9.62
N GLY A 192 2.15 6.24 9.59
CA GLY A 192 0.94 6.53 10.37
C GLY A 192 -0.23 5.64 9.95
N ALA A 193 -1.23 5.53 10.82
CA ALA A 193 -2.40 4.68 10.65
C ALA A 193 -3.71 5.49 10.68
N THR A 194 -4.71 5.05 9.93
CA THR A 194 -6.10 5.46 10.12
C THR A 194 -6.84 4.36 10.89
N ILE A 195 -7.31 4.67 12.09
CA ILE A 195 -8.13 3.76 12.91
C ILE A 195 -9.56 3.80 12.38
N VAL A 196 -9.91 2.85 11.52
CA VAL A 196 -11.05 2.98 10.61
C VAL A 196 -12.43 2.89 11.29
N ASN A 197 -12.50 2.34 12.50
CA ASN A 197 -13.69 2.33 13.34
C ASN A 197 -13.81 3.55 14.27
N GLU A 198 -12.81 4.45 14.30
CA GLU A 198 -12.84 5.68 15.12
C GLU A 198 -12.73 6.95 14.27
N GLN A 199 -12.06 6.87 13.12
CA GLN A 199 -11.74 7.98 12.26
C GLN A 199 -12.47 7.86 10.91
N GLU A 200 -12.51 8.95 10.15
CA GLU A 200 -13.00 8.93 8.77
C GLU A 200 -11.93 8.43 7.81
N LEU A 201 -12.35 7.75 6.74
CA LEU A 201 -11.42 7.34 5.68
C LEU A 201 -10.83 8.58 4.98
N ILE A 202 -9.60 8.48 4.49
CA ILE A 202 -8.90 9.59 3.83
C ILE A 202 -8.82 9.40 2.31
N GLY A 203 -8.62 10.51 1.59
CA GLY A 203 -8.55 10.53 0.13
C GLY A 203 -9.92 10.62 -0.57
N PRO A 204 -9.99 11.25 -1.76
CA PRO A 204 -11.25 11.56 -2.45
C PRO A 204 -12.01 10.34 -3.00
N ILE A 205 -11.40 9.16 -3.02
CA ILE A 205 -12.06 7.91 -3.43
C ILE A 205 -12.70 7.24 -2.21
N ALA A 206 -11.91 6.97 -1.16
CA ALA A 206 -12.40 6.26 0.03
C ALA A 206 -13.48 7.07 0.79
N LYS A 207 -13.33 8.40 0.88
CA LYS A 207 -14.31 9.30 1.54
C LYS A 207 -15.73 9.28 0.97
N LYS A 208 -15.90 8.79 -0.26
CA LYS A 208 -17.22 8.73 -0.92
C LYS A 208 -17.98 7.44 -0.61
N MET A 209 -17.30 6.47 0.00
CA MET A 209 -17.87 5.17 0.31
C MET A 209 -18.47 5.18 1.70
N ASN A 210 -19.51 4.38 1.93
CA ASN A 210 -20.03 4.18 3.27
C ASN A 210 -19.05 3.31 4.08
N LYS A 211 -18.23 3.94 4.93
CA LYS A 211 -17.18 3.25 5.69
C LYS A 211 -17.72 2.06 6.50
N LYS A 212 -18.95 2.17 7.02
CA LYS A 212 -19.60 1.16 7.86
C LYS A 212 -19.79 -0.20 7.18
N GLU A 213 -19.87 -0.22 5.84
CA GLU A 213 -20.13 -1.43 5.07
C GLU A 213 -18.86 -2.14 4.57
N PHE A 214 -17.66 -1.58 4.82
CA PHE A 214 -16.42 -2.27 4.49
C PHE A 214 -16.25 -3.53 5.35
N GLU A 215 -16.01 -4.64 4.67
CA GLU A 215 -15.51 -5.88 5.23
C GLU A 215 -14.05 -5.70 5.65
N VAL A 216 -13.71 -6.24 6.83
CA VAL A 216 -12.40 -6.15 7.45
C VAL A 216 -11.74 -7.51 7.45
N TYR A 217 -10.51 -7.58 6.94
CA TYR A 217 -9.69 -8.78 6.95
C TYR A 217 -8.32 -8.49 7.57
N LEU A 218 -7.91 -9.33 8.52
CA LEU A 218 -6.54 -9.32 9.04
C LEU A 218 -5.55 -9.81 7.95
N LEU A 219 -4.26 -9.55 8.15
CA LEU A 219 -3.23 -9.98 7.19
C LEU A 219 -3.09 -11.50 7.07
N ASP A 220 -3.43 -12.25 8.13
CA ASP A 220 -3.46 -13.72 8.13
C ASP A 220 -4.63 -14.30 7.28
N GLY A 221 -5.56 -13.45 6.86
CA GLY A 221 -6.76 -13.78 6.10
C GLY A 221 -8.02 -13.98 6.94
N THR A 222 -7.96 -13.77 8.25
CA THR A 222 -9.12 -13.85 9.14
C THR A 222 -10.12 -12.75 8.81
N TYR A 223 -11.36 -13.13 8.52
CA TYR A 223 -12.48 -12.22 8.32
C TYR A 223 -13.06 -11.78 9.67
N LEU A 224 -13.12 -10.48 9.90
CA LEU A 224 -13.56 -9.90 11.17
C LEU A 224 -15.01 -9.42 11.17
N GLY A 225 -15.67 -9.33 10.01
CA GLY A 225 -16.98 -8.68 9.88
C GLY A 225 -16.88 -7.36 9.14
N LYS A 226 -17.83 -6.46 9.37
CA LYS A 226 -17.85 -5.10 8.83
C LYS A 226 -17.36 -4.09 9.85
N ILE A 227 -16.89 -2.92 9.41
CA ILE A 227 -16.43 -1.86 10.32
C ILE A 227 -17.47 -1.51 11.39
N LYS A 228 -18.76 -1.47 11.03
CA LYS A 228 -19.85 -1.19 11.98
C LYS A 228 -19.98 -2.18 13.14
N ASP A 229 -19.43 -3.38 13.00
CA ASP A 229 -19.46 -4.40 14.05
C ASP A 229 -18.47 -4.10 15.18
N PHE A 230 -17.56 -3.13 14.96
CA PHE A 230 -16.53 -2.68 15.90
C PHE A 230 -16.77 -1.26 16.45
N GLU A 231 -17.93 -0.67 16.17
CA GLU A 231 -18.35 0.56 16.85
C GLU A 231 -18.62 0.22 18.32
N ALA A 232 -18.01 0.96 19.24
CA ALA A 232 -18.23 0.74 20.67
C ALA A 232 -19.74 0.83 20.96
N LYS A 233 -20.32 -0.28 21.41
CA LYS A 233 -21.66 -0.24 22.00
C LYS A 233 -21.51 0.45 23.35
N GLU A 234 -22.06 1.66 23.47
CA GLU A 234 -22.24 2.34 24.75
C GLU A 234 -23.06 1.49 25.73
#